data_AF-A0A2E7W0X8-F1
#
_entry.id   AF-A0A2E7W0X8-F1
#
_cell.length_a   1.000
_cell.length_b   1.000
_cell.length_c   1.000
_cell.angle_alpha   90.00
_cell.angle_beta   90.00
_cell.angle_gamma   90.00
#
_symmetry.space_group_name_H-M   'P 1'
#
loop_
_entity.id
_entity.type
_entity.pdbx_description
1 polymer ?
#
loop_
_entity_poly.entity_id
_entity_poly.type
_entity_poly.pdbx_seq_one_letter_code
_entity_poly.pdbx_strand_id
1 'polypeptide(L)'
;MDAKTKVAADKAGNVIVRSSNNPEYGHIRVEQTRMVIDDSGFARRKKLSALIPGLVEDLKGFAWSADEQVEGKIIVKESLNPFNSSDPERDYKIAGNSGIVCCQDGQPIYRKNFFTLSSSAEDVSVEHTNGDEIKAAYAELKENAALKPNEDFSL
;
A
#
# COMPACT_ATOMS: atom_id res chain seq x y z
N MET A 1 5.61 -13.15 14.70
CA MET A 1 6.52 -13.57 13.61
C MET A 1 6.09 -12.84 12.37
N ASP A 2 6.81 -11.78 12.00
CA ASP A 2 6.59 -11.16 10.70
C ASP A 2 7.16 -12.08 9.62
N ALA A 3 6.43 -12.31 8.54
CA ALA A 3 7.01 -13.02 7.41
C ALA A 3 8.18 -12.21 6.86
N LYS A 4 9.22 -12.89 6.38
CA LYS A 4 10.36 -12.25 5.74
C LYS A 4 9.88 -11.46 4.51
N THR A 5 10.50 -10.31 4.30
CA THR A 5 10.23 -9.48 3.12
C THR A 5 10.91 -10.13 1.92
N LYS A 6 10.24 -10.14 0.77
CA LYS A 6 10.76 -10.66 -0.49
C LYS A 6 10.87 -9.58 -1.55
N VAL A 7 11.83 -9.73 -2.44
CA VAL A 7 11.99 -8.86 -3.61
C VAL A 7 11.07 -9.32 -4.72
N ALA A 8 10.29 -8.40 -5.29
CA ALA A 8 9.38 -8.67 -6.39
C ALA A 8 9.94 -8.09 -7.68
N ALA A 9 10.11 -8.95 -8.69
CA ALA A 9 10.45 -8.52 -10.04
C ALA A 9 9.22 -8.02 -10.81
N ASP A 10 9.46 -7.21 -11.85
CA ASP A 10 8.44 -6.83 -12.81
C ASP A 10 8.02 -8.02 -13.72
N LYS A 11 7.06 -7.78 -14.63
CA LYS A 11 6.60 -8.80 -15.58
C LYS A 11 7.69 -9.31 -16.52
N ALA A 12 8.77 -8.56 -16.71
CA ALA A 12 9.92 -8.92 -17.53
C ALA A 12 11.06 -9.57 -16.72
N GLY A 13 10.90 -9.74 -15.40
CA GLY A 13 11.90 -10.31 -14.51
C GLY A 13 12.93 -9.32 -13.97
N ASN A 14 12.77 -8.01 -14.21
CA ASN A 14 13.68 -7.00 -13.69
C ASN A 14 13.37 -6.69 -12.23
N VAL A 15 14.40 -6.72 -11.37
CA VAL A 15 14.32 -6.28 -9.97
C VAL A 15 14.29 -4.76 -9.86
N ILE A 16 15.05 -4.07 -10.71
CA ILE A 16 15.11 -2.61 -10.76
C ILE A 16 14.27 -2.13 -11.93
N VAL A 17 13.16 -1.46 -11.62
CA VAL A 17 12.28 -0.87 -12.63
C VAL A 17 12.66 0.60 -12.79
N ARG A 18 13.16 0.96 -13.98
CA ARG A 18 13.54 2.34 -14.29
C ARG A 18 12.32 3.22 -14.47
N SER A 19 12.42 4.48 -14.06
CA SER A 19 11.39 5.48 -14.33
C SER A 19 11.38 5.82 -15.83
N SER A 20 10.19 5.88 -16.41
CA SER A 20 10.01 6.30 -17.80
C SER A 20 10.39 7.76 -18.03
N ASN A 21 10.27 8.59 -17.00
CA ASN A 21 10.46 10.04 -17.11
C ASN A 21 11.89 10.46 -16.74
N ASN A 22 12.56 9.68 -15.88
CA ASN A 22 13.95 9.93 -15.50
C ASN A 22 14.71 8.60 -15.38
N PRO A 23 15.44 8.17 -16.43
CA PRO A 23 16.09 6.86 -16.49
C PRO A 23 17.18 6.62 -15.43
N GLU A 24 17.72 7.68 -14.83
CA GLU A 24 18.70 7.58 -13.74
C GLU A 24 18.06 7.14 -12.42
N TYR A 25 16.75 7.30 -12.30
CA TYR A 25 15.96 6.88 -11.15
C TYR A 25 15.18 5.61 -11.45
N GLY A 26 14.97 4.82 -10.42
CA GLY A 26 14.13 3.64 -10.48
C GLY A 26 13.55 3.32 -9.12
N HIS A 27 13.00 2.11 -9.03
CA HIS A 27 12.60 1.55 -7.76
C HIS A 27 12.79 0.04 -7.75
N ILE A 28 13.02 -0.49 -6.55
CA ILE A 28 12.87 -1.92 -6.25
C ILE A 28 11.52 -2.09 -5.55
N ARG A 29 10.75 -3.09 -5.97
CA ARG A 29 9.51 -3.47 -5.28
C ARG A 29 9.79 -4.60 -4.31
N VAL A 30 9.35 -4.44 -3.07
CA VAL A 30 9.40 -5.49 -2.06
C VAL A 30 8.00 -5.81 -1.55
N GLU A 31 7.78 -7.07 -1.17
CA GLU A 31 6.50 -7.56 -0.68
C GLU A 31 6.68 -8.31 0.64
N GLN A 32 5.73 -8.13 1.54
CA GLN A 32 5.71 -8.79 2.84
C GLN A 32 4.28 -9.27 3.13
N THR A 33 4.13 -10.48 3.65
CA THR A 33 2.83 -11.01 4.09
C THR A 33 2.78 -11.06 5.60
N ARG A 34 2.04 -10.16 6.24
CA ARG A 34 1.87 -10.14 7.71
C ARG A 34 0.64 -10.95 8.12
N MET A 35 0.76 -11.68 9.22
CA MET A 35 -0.39 -12.28 9.91
C MET A 35 -0.79 -11.32 11.01
N VAL A 36 -1.99 -10.75 10.91
CA VAL A 36 -2.54 -9.76 11.84
C VAL A 36 -3.77 -10.38 12.49
N ILE A 37 -3.91 -10.26 13.80
CA ILE A 37 -5.15 -10.61 14.50
C ILE A 37 -5.97 -9.32 14.57
N ASP A 38 -7.18 -9.33 14.03
CA ASP A 38 -8.06 -8.17 14.09
C ASP A 38 -8.67 -7.97 15.49
N ASP A 39 -9.33 -6.83 15.69
CA ASP A 39 -9.98 -6.50 16.98
C ASP A 39 -11.11 -7.49 17.35
N SER A 40 -11.57 -8.29 16.39
CA SER A 40 -12.54 -9.37 16.59
C SER A 40 -11.88 -10.72 16.90
N GLY A 41 -10.55 -10.76 17.04
CA GLY A 41 -9.78 -11.96 17.37
C GLY A 41 -9.49 -12.89 16.18
N PHE A 42 -9.81 -12.50 14.94
CA PHE A 42 -9.57 -13.32 13.76
C PHE A 42 -8.20 -13.08 13.13
N ALA A 43 -7.49 -14.17 12.85
CA ALA A 43 -6.25 -14.12 12.09
C ALA A 43 -6.53 -13.78 10.62
N ARG A 44 -5.97 -12.66 10.16
CA ARG A 44 -6.03 -12.18 8.78
C ARG A 44 -4.64 -12.12 8.17
N ARG A 45 -4.57 -12.48 6.89
CA ARG A 45 -3.37 -12.33 6.08
C ARG A 45 -3.40 -10.96 5.38
N LYS A 46 -2.44 -10.09 5.70
CA LYS A 46 -2.28 -8.78 5.08
C LYS A 46 -1.06 -8.80 4.16
N LYS A 47 -1.29 -8.68 2.85
CA LYS A 47 -0.22 -8.48 1.87
C LYS A 47 0.15 -7.00 1.83
N LEU A 48 1.42 -6.69 2.06
CA LEU A 48 1.99 -5.36 1.96
C LEU A 48 3.01 -5.36 0.82
N SER A 49 3.09 -4.22 0.14
CA SER A 49 4.17 -3.94 -0.80
C SER A 49 4.69 -2.53 -0.57
N ALA A 50 5.98 -2.32 -0.82
CA ALA A 50 6.61 -1.03 -0.77
C ALA A 50 7.53 -0.87 -1.98
N LEU A 51 7.70 0.38 -2.39
CA LEU A 51 8.67 0.77 -3.40
C LEU A 51 9.86 1.42 -2.68
N ILE A 52 11.06 0.99 -3.04
CA ILE A 52 12.32 1.59 -2.60
C ILE A 52 12.82 2.44 -3.77
N PRO A 53 12.46 3.74 -3.82
CA PRO A 53 12.96 4.62 -4.86
C PRO A 53 14.42 4.98 -4.61
N GLY A 54 15.18 5.17 -5.68
CA GLY A 54 16.58 5.58 -5.59
C GLY A 54 17.20 5.77 -6.98
N LEU A 55 18.46 6.20 -7.00
CA LEU A 55 19.26 6.16 -8.22
C LEU A 55 19.47 4.71 -8.63
N VAL A 56 19.42 4.43 -9.93
CA VAL A 56 19.62 3.07 -10.45
C VAL A 56 20.97 2.50 -10.02
N GLU A 57 22.01 3.33 -9.95
CA GLU A 57 23.33 2.92 -9.46
C GLU A 57 23.30 2.50 -7.99
N ASP A 58 22.66 3.28 -7.11
CA ASP A 58 22.50 2.93 -5.70
C ASP A 58 21.67 1.65 -5.52
N LEU A 59 20.60 1.50 -6.32
CA LEU A 59 19.73 0.33 -6.29
C LEU A 59 20.46 -0.96 -6.72
N LYS A 60 21.41 -0.87 -7.66
CA LYS A 60 22.27 -2.00 -8.04
C LYS A 60 23.17 -2.45 -6.90
N GLY A 61 23.54 -1.53 -5.99
CA GLY A 61 24.37 -1.82 -4.82
C GLY A 61 23.76 -2.87 -3.87
N PHE A 62 22.44 -3.04 -3.88
CA PHE A 62 21.77 -4.10 -3.10
C PHE A 62 22.04 -5.50 -3.64
N ALA A 63 22.38 -5.65 -4.94
CA ALA A 63 22.65 -6.92 -5.60
C ALA A 63 21.56 -8.00 -5.42
N TRP A 64 20.30 -7.59 -5.20
CA TRP A 64 19.20 -8.52 -4.97
C TRP A 64 18.66 -9.17 -6.24
N SER A 65 18.17 -10.39 -6.08
CA SER A 65 17.52 -11.20 -7.10
C SER A 65 16.00 -11.27 -6.90
N ALA A 66 15.28 -11.65 -7.96
CA ALA A 66 13.84 -11.89 -7.89
C ALA A 66 13.52 -12.99 -6.85
N ASP A 67 12.46 -12.78 -6.06
CA ASP A 67 12.00 -13.67 -4.97
C ASP A 67 13.02 -13.91 -3.85
N GLU A 68 14.13 -13.18 -3.84
CA GLU A 68 15.09 -13.21 -2.73
C GLU A 68 14.45 -12.70 -1.44
N GLN A 69 14.71 -13.39 -0.33
CA GLN A 69 14.28 -12.96 1.00
C GLN A 69 15.32 -12.01 1.57
N VAL A 70 14.88 -10.81 1.92
CA VAL A 70 15.73 -9.74 2.44
C VAL A 70 15.41 -9.46 3.90
N GLU A 71 16.44 -9.10 4.65
CA GLU A 71 16.27 -8.61 6.02
C GLU A 71 15.59 -7.25 6.00
N GLY A 72 14.59 -7.07 6.86
CA GLY A 72 13.80 -5.84 6.93
C GLY A 72 12.30 -6.11 6.86
N LYS A 73 11.52 -5.05 7.09
CA LYS A 73 10.06 -5.09 7.13
C LYS A 73 9.44 -3.89 6.44
N ILE A 74 8.19 -4.03 6.02
CA ILE A 74 7.42 -2.97 5.36
C ILE A 74 6.50 -2.28 6.37
N ILE A 75 6.88 -1.13 6.89
CA ILE A 75 6.03 -0.35 7.80
C ILE A 75 5.00 0.48 7.03
N VAL A 76 3.82 0.66 7.62
CA VAL A 76 2.80 1.57 7.11
C VAL A 76 2.91 2.88 7.88
N LYS A 77 3.05 4.01 7.18
CA LYS A 77 3.05 5.33 7.80
C LYS A 77 1.88 6.16 7.31
N GLU A 78 1.17 6.74 8.25
CA GLU A 78 0.12 7.72 8.01
C GLU A 78 0.54 9.09 8.54
N SER A 79 0.12 10.16 7.85
CA SER A 79 0.51 11.53 8.13
C SER A 79 -0.57 12.50 7.64
N LEU A 80 -0.70 13.67 8.30
CA LEU A 80 -1.50 14.80 7.80
C LEU A 80 -0.73 15.67 6.79
N ASN A 81 0.58 15.47 6.71
CA ASN A 81 1.44 16.11 5.73
C ASN A 81 1.73 15.15 4.57
N PRO A 82 1.71 15.62 3.32
CA PRO A 82 1.96 14.78 2.14
C PRO A 82 3.39 14.23 2.15
N PHE A 83 3.55 12.97 1.72
CA PHE A 83 4.87 12.35 1.53
C PHE A 83 5.53 12.80 0.21
N ASN A 84 4.73 13.27 -0.74
CA ASN A 84 5.18 13.85 -2.00
C ASN A 84 4.41 15.15 -2.25
N SER A 85 5.09 16.28 -2.14
CA SER A 85 4.46 17.60 -2.35
C SER A 85 4.08 17.88 -3.80
N SER A 86 4.70 17.20 -4.77
CA SER A 86 4.41 17.43 -6.20
C SER A 86 3.13 16.70 -6.66
N ASP A 87 2.82 15.58 -6.02
CA ASP A 87 1.65 14.77 -6.35
C ASP A 87 1.14 14.09 -5.07
N PRO A 88 0.51 14.88 -4.17
CA PRO A 88 0.10 14.42 -2.85
C PRO A 88 -1.09 13.45 -2.93
N GLU A 89 -1.91 13.58 -3.96
CA GLU A 89 -3.16 12.85 -4.15
C GLU A 89 -2.95 11.33 -4.27
N ARG A 90 -1.82 10.94 -4.85
CA ARG A 90 -1.44 9.52 -5.00
C ARG A 90 -1.21 8.80 -3.68
N ASP A 91 -0.87 9.55 -2.64
CA ASP A 91 -0.62 9.01 -1.32
C ASP A 91 -1.86 9.15 -0.41
N TYR A 92 -3.04 9.57 -0.92
CA TYR A 92 -4.26 9.62 -0.12
C TYR A 92 -4.67 8.25 0.43
N LYS A 93 -5.05 8.24 1.72
CA LYS A 93 -5.64 7.08 2.36
C LYS A 93 -7.09 6.93 1.92
N ILE A 94 -7.32 6.10 0.90
CA ILE A 94 -8.67 5.77 0.44
C ILE A 94 -9.27 4.64 1.29
N ALA A 95 -10.52 4.81 1.73
CA ALA A 95 -11.23 3.84 2.54
C ALA A 95 -11.69 2.63 1.70
N GLY A 96 -10.82 1.64 1.53
CA GLY A 96 -11.10 0.40 0.79
C GLY A 96 -11.49 0.69 -0.67
N ASN A 97 -12.66 0.22 -1.11
CA ASN A 97 -13.18 0.46 -2.46
C ASN A 97 -14.22 1.60 -2.54
N SER A 98 -14.46 2.33 -1.43
CA SER A 98 -15.42 3.44 -1.41
C SER A 98 -15.05 4.62 -2.29
N GLY A 99 -13.75 4.81 -2.57
CA GLY A 99 -13.25 6.01 -3.24
C GLY A 99 -13.16 7.24 -2.33
N ILE A 100 -13.64 7.17 -1.09
CA ILE A 100 -13.60 8.28 -0.13
C ILE A 100 -12.21 8.38 0.50
N VAL A 101 -11.67 9.60 0.52
CA VAL A 101 -10.43 9.94 1.22
C VAL A 101 -10.72 9.97 2.72
N CYS A 102 -9.94 9.24 3.50
CA CYS A 102 -9.99 9.33 4.96
C CYS A 102 -9.44 10.70 5.40
N CYS A 103 -10.21 11.41 6.22
CA CYS A 103 -9.86 12.74 6.71
C CYS A 103 -9.84 12.78 8.24
N GLN A 104 -8.93 13.57 8.81
CA GLN A 104 -8.94 13.96 10.22
C GLN A 104 -9.25 15.45 10.29
N ASP A 105 -10.35 15.81 10.94
CA ASP A 105 -10.82 17.21 11.07
C ASP A 105 -10.91 17.97 9.73
N GLY A 106 -11.34 17.25 8.69
CA GLY A 106 -11.46 17.78 7.32
C GLY A 106 -10.15 17.81 6.52
N GLN A 107 -9.01 17.45 7.11
CA GLN A 107 -7.72 17.34 6.41
C GLN A 107 -7.49 15.92 5.89
N PRO A 108 -7.00 15.75 4.65
CA PRO A 108 -6.75 14.42 4.10
C PRO A 108 -5.61 13.72 4.84
N ILE A 109 -5.78 12.43 5.08
CA ILE A 109 -4.73 11.57 5.62
C ILE A 109 -3.98 10.95 4.44
N TYR A 110 -2.66 11.06 4.49
CA TYR A 110 -1.76 10.40 3.55
C TYR A 110 -1.29 9.09 4.14
N ARG A 111 -1.23 8.01 3.34
CA ARG A 111 -0.73 6.71 3.75
C ARG A 111 0.27 6.16 2.73
N LYS A 112 1.46 5.80 3.21
CA LYS A 112 2.50 5.20 2.38
C LYS A 112 3.21 4.06 3.10
N ASN A 113 3.59 3.05 2.33
CA ASN A 113 4.35 1.91 2.83
C ASN A 113 5.85 2.15 2.61
N PHE A 114 6.65 1.94 3.64
CA PHE A 114 8.10 2.10 3.60
C PHE A 114 8.79 0.79 3.96
N PHE A 115 9.82 0.44 3.21
CA PHE A 115 10.74 -0.61 3.63
C PHE A 115 11.77 -0.03 4.60
N THR A 116 12.09 -0.79 5.65
CA THR A 116 13.08 -0.40 6.64
C THR A 116 13.87 -1.61 7.13
N LEU A 117 15.16 -1.39 7.33
CA LEU A 117 16.06 -2.35 7.99
C LEU A 117 16.01 -2.22 9.51
N SER A 118 15.43 -1.15 10.04
CA SER A 118 15.32 -0.93 11.47
C SER A 118 14.28 -1.86 12.09
N SER A 119 14.73 -2.70 13.03
CA SER A 119 13.86 -3.60 13.79
C SER A 119 12.88 -2.85 14.70
N SER A 120 13.25 -1.66 15.19
CA SER A 120 12.43 -0.84 16.09
C SER A 120 11.39 0.05 15.39
N ALA A 121 11.40 0.11 14.05
CA ALA A 121 10.43 0.93 13.33
C ALA A 121 9.02 0.32 13.40
N GLU A 122 8.02 1.12 13.75
CA GLU A 122 6.63 0.67 13.90
C GLU A 122 5.70 1.32 12.87
N ASP A 123 4.53 0.71 12.71
CA ASP A 123 3.47 1.28 11.88
C ASP A 123 2.91 2.54 12.59
N VAL A 124 2.70 3.61 11.84
CA VAL A 124 2.10 4.86 12.34
C VAL A 124 0.73 4.99 11.71
N SER A 125 -0.31 5.01 12.54
CA SER A 125 -1.70 5.20 12.12
C SER A 125 -2.25 6.54 12.59
N VAL A 126 -3.03 7.17 11.73
CA VAL A 126 -3.77 8.40 12.05
C VAL A 126 -5.25 8.08 12.02
N GLU A 127 -5.95 8.42 13.10
CA GLU A 127 -7.40 8.25 13.20
C GLU A 127 -8.12 9.23 12.29
N HIS A 128 -9.13 8.73 11.58
CA HIS A 128 -9.97 9.53 10.69
C HIS A 128 -11.30 9.80 11.37
N THR A 129 -11.84 10.99 11.17
CA THR A 129 -13.09 11.45 11.78
C THR A 129 -14.28 11.39 10.83
N ASN A 130 -14.05 11.23 9.52
CA ASN A 130 -15.12 11.15 8.51
C ASN A 130 -15.75 9.76 8.35
N GLY A 131 -15.91 9.03 9.47
CA GLY A 131 -16.45 7.67 9.46
C GLY A 131 -17.87 7.55 8.89
N ASP A 132 -18.70 8.58 9.07
CA ASP A 132 -20.10 8.56 8.60
C ASP A 132 -20.22 8.75 7.09
N GLU A 133 -19.36 9.56 6.48
CA GLU A 133 -19.24 9.71 5.02
C GLU A 133 -18.81 8.39 4.37
N ILE A 134 -17.81 7.74 4.97
CA ILE A 134 -17.34 6.42 4.53
C ILE A 134 -18.47 5.41 4.60
N LYS A 135 -19.23 5.36 5.71
CA LYS A 135 -20.39 4.45 5.84
C LYS A 135 -21.45 4.72 4.78
N ALA A 136 -21.75 5.99 4.50
CA ALA A 136 -22.72 6.36 3.46
C ALA A 136 -22.27 5.86 2.08
N ALA A 137 -21.00 6.09 1.71
CA ALA A 137 -20.44 5.60 0.45
C ALA A 137 -20.48 4.07 0.33
N TYR A 138 -20.21 3.34 1.43
CA TYR A 138 -20.35 1.89 1.45
C TYR A 138 -21.80 1.42 1.32
N ALA A 139 -22.77 2.15 1.87
CA ALA A 139 -24.18 1.85 1.70
C ALA A 139 -24.62 2.02 0.24
N GLU A 140 -24.21 3.12 -0.42
CA GLU A 140 -24.48 3.37 -1.84
C GLU A 140 -23.85 2.31 -2.75
N LEU A 141 -22.61 1.91 -2.47
CA LEU A 141 -21.95 0.82 -3.22
C LEU A 141 -22.70 -0.50 -3.08
N LYS A 142 -23.25 -0.79 -1.89
CA LYS A 142 -24.03 -2.00 -1.63
C LYS A 142 -25.36 -1.97 -2.38
N GLU A 143 -26.05 -0.83 -2.40
CA GLU A 143 -27.29 -0.66 -3.17
C GLU A 143 -27.06 -0.82 -4.68
N ASN A 144 -26.00 -0.20 -5.21
CA ASN A 144 -25.62 -0.34 -6.62
C ASN A 144 -25.20 -1.77 -7.00
N ALA A 145 -24.56 -2.49 -6.09
CA ALA A 145 -24.23 -3.91 -6.31
C ALA A 145 -25.48 -4.81 -6.29
N ALA A 146 -26.48 -4.49 -5.46
CA ALA A 146 -27.77 -5.20 -5.42
C ALA A 146 -28.67 -4.92 -6.63
N LEU A 147 -28.48 -3.78 -7.31
CA LEU A 147 -29.26 -3.37 -8.47
C LEU A 147 -28.77 -3.95 -9.81
N LYS A 148 -27.64 -4.67 -9.86
CA LYS A 148 -27.22 -5.37 -11.08
C LYS A 148 -28.05 -6.64 -11.25
N PRO A 149 -28.90 -6.77 -12.29
CA PRO A 149 -29.59 -8.03 -12.59
C PRO A 149 -28.54 -9.08 -12.92
N ASN A 150 -28.68 -10.30 -12.38
CA ASN A 150 -27.94 -11.45 -12.87
C ASN A 150 -28.38 -11.73 -14.31
N GLU A 151 -27.62 -11.28 -15.31
CA GLU A 151 -27.84 -11.60 -16.73
C GLU A 151 -27.35 -13.02 -17.10
N ASP A 152 -27.51 -14.00 -16.19
CA ASP A 152 -27.06 -15.37 -16.42
C ASP A 152 -28.19 -16.38 -16.12
N PHE A 153 -29.30 -16.18 -16.82
CA PHE A 153 -30.31 -17.21 -17.07
C PHE A 153 -30.70 -17.16 -18.55
N SER A 154 -29.75 -17.50 -19.43
CA SER A 154 -30.08 -17.97 -20.77
C SER A 154 -29.99 -19.49 -20.77
N LEU A 155 -31.15 -20.14 -20.63
CA LEU A 155 -31.38 -21.59 -20.78
C LEU A 155 -31.06 -22.07 -22.20
#